data_AF-A0A7S2BBU6-F1
#
_entry.id   AF-A0A7S2BBU6-F1
#
_cell.length_a   1.000
_cell.length_b   1.000
_cell.length_c   1.000
_cell.angle_alpha   90.00
_cell.angle_beta   90.00
_cell.angle_gamma   90.00
#
_symmetry.space_group_name_H-M   'P 1'
#
loop_
_entity.id
_entity.type
_entity.pdbx_description
1 polymer ?
#
loop_
_entity_poly.entity_id
_entity_poly.type
_entity_poly.pdbx_seq_one_letter_code
_entity_poly.pdbx_strand_id
1 'polypeptide(L)'
;MGGALALVGAVHADVDCCAPFYGTPDPSLADTSTITIPVEAHFGALDNLAGFSDVEAANKLKESLAKNSPGSVVHIYDGVGHGFMNSAPDKPKISDDVSVETGFPPAQKDVQQLAFERLEAFFAKHLKQ
;
A
#
# COMPACT_ATOMS: atom_id res chain seq x y z
N MET A 1 3.54 -2.00 -8.21
CA MET A 1 3.53 -0.86 -9.17
C MET A 1 2.37 0.11 -8.94
N GLY A 2 1.10 -0.33 -8.93
CA GLY A 2 -0.05 0.58 -8.77
C GLY A 2 -0.01 1.50 -7.54
N GLY A 3 0.42 1.00 -6.38
CA GLY A 3 0.57 1.81 -5.16
C GLY A 3 1.52 3.01 -5.32
N ALA A 4 2.68 2.79 -5.95
CA ALA A 4 3.63 3.86 -6.22
C ALA A 4 3.04 4.92 -7.16
N LEU A 5 2.34 4.50 -8.21
CA LEU A 5 1.67 5.43 -9.13
C LEU A 5 0.52 6.19 -8.45
N ALA A 6 -0.21 5.57 -7.53
CA ALA A 6 -1.24 6.25 -6.76
C ALA A 6 -0.65 7.37 -5.89
N LEU A 7 0.52 7.13 -5.28
CA LEU A 7 1.25 8.16 -4.52
C LEU A 7 1.84 9.27 -5.41
N VAL A 8 2.31 8.94 -6.61
CA VAL A 8 2.69 9.94 -7.62
C VAL A 8 1.48 10.80 -7.97
N GLY A 9 0.31 10.18 -8.18
CA GLY A 9 -0.95 10.90 -8.39
C GLY A 9 -1.33 11.80 -7.22
N ALA A 10 -1.13 11.35 -5.98
CA ALA A 10 -1.41 12.16 -4.79
C ALA A 10 -0.53 13.41 -4.67
N VAL A 11 0.67 13.41 -5.26
CA VAL A 11 1.57 14.58 -5.29
C VAL A 11 1.24 15.51 -6.46
N HIS A 12 0.95 14.94 -7.64
CA HIS A 12 0.94 15.71 -8.89
C HIS A 12 -0.44 15.93 -9.52
N ALA A 13 -1.47 15.19 -9.10
CA ALA A 13 -2.81 15.27 -9.64
C ALA A 13 -3.81 15.83 -8.61
N ASP A 14 -4.94 16.32 -9.11
CA ASP A 14 -6.06 16.77 -8.28
C ASP A 14 -6.99 15.58 -7.98
N VAL A 15 -6.74 14.94 -6.84
CA VAL A 15 -7.51 13.78 -6.34
C VAL A 15 -7.97 14.03 -4.91
N ASP A 16 -9.11 13.46 -4.53
CA ASP A 16 -9.68 13.70 -3.20
C ASP A 16 -8.96 12.93 -2.08
N CYS A 17 -8.47 11.73 -2.39
CA CYS A 17 -7.78 10.83 -1.46
C CYS A 17 -6.96 9.79 -2.23
N CYS A 18 -6.02 9.13 -1.56
CA CYS A 18 -5.17 8.11 -2.17
C CYS A 18 -5.13 6.84 -1.31
N ALA A 19 -5.24 5.66 -1.94
CA ALA A 19 -5.19 4.38 -1.25
C ALA A 19 -4.19 3.41 -1.89
N PRO A 20 -2.87 3.58 -1.66
CA PRO A 20 -1.86 2.78 -2.31
C PRO A 20 -1.71 1.39 -1.65
N PHE A 21 -1.54 0.37 -2.48
CA PHE A 21 -1.25 -0.99 -2.06
C PHE A 21 0.18 -1.39 -2.47
N TYR A 22 0.96 -1.89 -1.50
CA TYR A 22 2.27 -2.52 -1.65
C TYR A 22 3.17 -1.83 -2.70
N GLY A 23 3.47 -0.55 -2.48
CA GLY A 23 4.42 0.18 -3.31
C GLY A 23 4.53 1.65 -2.96
N THR A 24 5.77 2.13 -2.86
CA THR A 24 6.14 3.54 -2.71
C THR A 24 6.92 4.03 -3.93
N PRO A 25 6.77 5.30 -4.33
CA PRO A 25 7.55 5.87 -5.41
C PRO A 25 8.98 6.19 -4.96
N ASP A 26 9.88 6.32 -5.93
CA ASP A 26 11.16 6.96 -5.70
C ASP A 26 10.92 8.44 -5.31
N PRO A 27 11.57 8.98 -4.26
CA PRO A 27 11.39 10.37 -3.84
C PRO A 27 11.70 11.41 -4.93
N SER A 28 12.54 11.07 -5.92
CA SER A 28 12.81 11.94 -7.08
C SER A 28 11.63 12.03 -8.06
N LEU A 29 10.73 11.05 -8.04
CA LEU A 29 9.51 11.04 -8.85
C LEU A 29 8.34 11.69 -8.09
N ALA A 30 8.27 11.50 -6.77
CA ALA A 30 7.22 12.06 -5.93
C ALA A 30 7.68 12.23 -4.48
N ASP A 31 7.76 13.47 -4.02
CA ASP A 31 7.99 13.78 -2.61
C ASP A 31 6.68 13.62 -1.82
N THR A 32 6.48 12.44 -1.26
CA THR A 32 5.28 12.10 -0.46
C THR A 32 5.09 12.99 0.76
N SER A 33 6.11 13.74 1.19
CA SER A 33 5.97 14.66 2.32
C SER A 33 5.17 15.91 1.97
N THR A 34 5.00 16.19 0.68
CA THR A 34 4.19 17.32 0.19
C THR A 34 2.70 16.99 0.10
N ILE A 35 2.31 15.73 0.29
CA ILE A 35 0.92 15.29 0.20
C ILE A 35 0.10 15.93 1.34
N THR A 36 -1.00 16.58 0.98
CA THR A 36 -1.94 17.24 1.91
C THR A 36 -3.29 16.56 1.99
N ILE A 37 -3.60 15.65 1.06
CA ILE A 37 -4.83 14.87 1.02
C ILE A 37 -4.75 13.63 1.92
N PRO A 38 -5.88 13.04 2.34
CA PRO A 38 -5.89 11.79 3.08
C PRO A 38 -5.28 10.63 2.28
N VAL A 39 -4.45 9.83 2.94
CA VAL A 39 -3.86 8.60 2.39
C VAL A 39 -4.13 7.41 3.30
N GLU A 40 -4.62 6.30 2.76
CA GLU A 40 -4.70 5.02 3.46
C GLU A 40 -3.88 3.96 2.72
N ALA A 41 -2.69 3.67 3.21
CA ALA A 41 -1.74 2.77 2.56
C ALA A 41 -1.75 1.37 3.18
N HIS A 42 -1.48 0.35 2.35
CA HIS A 42 -1.59 -1.05 2.75
C HIS A 42 -0.35 -1.87 2.33
N PHE A 43 0.34 -2.47 3.30
CA PHE A 43 1.58 -3.23 3.10
C PHE A 43 1.54 -4.58 3.84
N GLY A 44 2.22 -5.59 3.29
CA GLY A 44 2.40 -6.86 3.98
C GLY A 44 3.68 -6.89 4.81
N ALA A 45 3.65 -7.44 6.01
CA ALA A 45 4.82 -7.56 6.88
C ALA A 45 5.91 -8.49 6.32
N LEU A 46 5.53 -9.42 5.44
CA LEU A 46 6.43 -10.35 4.77
C LEU A 46 6.87 -9.87 3.38
N ASP A 47 6.52 -8.66 2.98
CA ASP A 47 7.00 -8.06 1.73
C ASP A 47 8.48 -7.68 1.89
N ASN A 48 9.33 -8.18 0.99
CA ASN A 48 10.78 -8.01 1.05
C ASN A 48 11.36 -7.25 -0.15
N LEU A 49 10.51 -6.57 -0.93
CA LEU A 49 10.98 -5.71 -2.02
C LEU A 49 11.55 -4.41 -1.44
N ALA A 50 12.83 -4.47 -1.08
CA ALA A 50 13.56 -3.44 -0.37
C ALA A 50 13.45 -2.06 -1.03
N GLY A 51 13.06 -1.06 -0.24
CA GLY A 51 12.94 0.34 -0.69
C GLY A 51 11.71 0.61 -1.57
N PHE A 52 10.85 -0.39 -1.78
CA PHE A 52 9.64 -0.25 -2.59
C PHE A 52 8.37 -0.60 -1.82
N SER A 53 8.32 -1.76 -1.18
CA SER A 53 7.11 -2.23 -0.49
C SER A 53 7.39 -3.01 0.78
N ASP A 54 8.64 -3.05 1.21
CA ASP A 54 9.04 -3.60 2.49
C ASP A 54 8.57 -2.73 3.66
N VAL A 55 8.65 -3.30 4.86
CA VAL A 55 8.25 -2.63 6.11
C VAL A 55 9.02 -1.33 6.34
N GLU A 56 10.28 -1.26 5.91
CA GLU A 56 11.07 -0.02 6.01
C GLU A 56 10.50 1.08 5.10
N ALA A 57 10.19 0.78 3.83
CA ALA A 57 9.54 1.73 2.93
C ALA A 57 8.16 2.18 3.46
N ALA A 58 7.36 1.25 4.01
CA ALA A 58 6.07 1.58 4.62
C ALA A 58 6.21 2.54 5.81
N ASN A 59 7.19 2.31 6.68
CA ASN A 59 7.45 3.19 7.82
C ASN A 59 7.95 4.57 7.38
N LYS A 60 8.85 4.64 6.38
CA LYS A 60 9.29 5.92 5.78
C LYS A 60 8.12 6.69 5.18
N LEU A 61 7.20 6.01 4.49
CA LEU A 61 5.99 6.64 3.98
C LEU A 61 5.14 7.21 5.12
N LYS A 62 4.93 6.46 6.21
CA LYS A 62 4.18 6.92 7.38
C LYS A 62 4.77 8.19 7.99
N GLU A 63 6.09 8.25 8.16
CA GLU A 63 6.80 9.42 8.67
C GLU A 63 6.68 10.62 7.71
N SER A 64 6.76 10.36 6.41
CA SER A 64 6.61 11.38 5.36
C SER A 64 5.23 12.02 5.39
N LEU A 65 4.17 11.19 5.42
CA LEU A 65 2.77 11.63 5.44
C LEU A 65 2.40 12.40 6.71
N ALA A 66 2.99 12.03 7.86
CA ALA A 66 2.72 12.70 9.13
C ALA A 66 3.06 14.20 9.15
N LYS A 67 3.88 14.68 8.20
CA LYS A 67 4.27 16.10 8.13
C LYS A 67 3.14 17.01 7.65
N ASN A 68 2.40 16.61 6.61
CA ASN A 68 1.41 17.45 5.95
C ASN A 68 0.02 16.80 5.77
N SER A 69 -0.13 15.52 6.13
CA SER A 69 -1.39 14.79 6.09
C SER A 69 -1.64 13.99 7.38
N PRO A 70 -1.93 14.67 8.52
CA PRO A 70 -2.03 14.05 9.84
C PRO A 70 -3.20 13.06 10.01
N GLY A 71 -4.09 12.95 9.03
CA GLY A 71 -5.16 11.95 8.98
C GLY A 71 -4.82 10.68 8.20
N SER A 72 -3.62 10.61 7.62
CA SER A 72 -3.20 9.45 6.83
C SER A 72 -2.81 8.26 7.69
N VAL A 73 -3.09 7.06 7.20
CA VAL A 73 -2.83 5.79 7.89
C VAL A 73 -2.00 4.88 6.99
N VAL A 74 -1.03 4.19 7.58
CA VAL A 74 -0.29 3.12 6.92
C VAL A 74 -0.52 1.84 7.70
N HIS A 75 -1.17 0.87 7.06
CA HIS A 75 -1.43 -0.46 7.60
C HIS A 75 -0.34 -1.43 7.15
N ILE A 76 0.20 -2.17 8.12
CA ILE A 76 1.12 -3.29 7.88
C ILE A 76 0.42 -4.55 8.39
N TYR A 77 0.24 -5.53 7.52
CA TYR A 77 -0.52 -6.74 7.80
C TYR A 77 0.40 -7.94 8.05
N ASP A 78 0.25 -8.59 9.19
CA ASP A 78 1.01 -9.79 9.52
C ASP A 78 0.65 -10.97 8.62
N GLY A 79 1.62 -11.84 8.33
CA GLY A 79 1.40 -13.09 7.61
C GLY A 79 1.19 -12.97 6.10
N VAL A 80 1.15 -11.76 5.55
CA VAL A 80 1.06 -11.52 4.10
C VAL A 80 2.23 -10.68 3.60
N GLY A 81 2.49 -10.71 2.30
CA GLY A 81 3.56 -9.95 1.65
C GLY A 81 3.08 -9.24 0.40
N HIS A 82 3.93 -9.16 -0.62
CA HIS A 82 3.66 -8.42 -1.85
C HIS A 82 2.45 -8.96 -2.60
N GLY A 83 1.61 -8.06 -3.10
CA GLY A 83 0.47 -8.45 -3.93
C GLY A 83 -0.59 -9.27 -3.20
N PHE A 84 -0.68 -9.21 -1.86
CA PHE A 84 -1.57 -10.05 -1.07
C PHE A 84 -3.06 -9.92 -1.42
N MET A 85 -3.47 -8.84 -2.09
CA MET A 85 -4.83 -8.63 -2.59
C MET A 85 -5.13 -9.39 -3.91
N ASN A 86 -4.11 -9.96 -4.56
CA ASN A 86 -4.29 -10.65 -5.84
C ASN A 86 -4.90 -12.06 -5.65
N SER A 87 -6.20 -12.15 -5.88
CA SER A 87 -6.98 -13.39 -5.84
C SER A 87 -7.31 -13.96 -7.24
N ALA A 88 -6.70 -13.42 -8.30
CA ALA A 88 -7.00 -13.82 -9.66
C ALA A 88 -6.68 -15.32 -9.90
N PRO A 89 -7.56 -16.05 -10.62
CA PRO A 89 -7.39 -17.49 -10.86
C PRO A 89 -6.18 -17.82 -11.75
N ASP A 90 -5.72 -16.88 -12.55
CA ASP A 90 -4.59 -16.93 -13.47
C ASP A 90 -3.29 -16.37 -12.88
N LYS A 91 -3.27 -16.03 -11.58
CA LYS A 91 -2.06 -15.54 -10.93
C LYS A 91 -0.91 -16.55 -11.10
N PRO A 92 0.34 -16.08 -11.26
CA PRO A 92 1.49 -16.96 -11.34
C PRO A 92 1.53 -17.91 -10.13
N LYS A 93 1.68 -19.21 -10.40
CA LYS A 93 1.87 -20.20 -9.35
C LYS A 93 3.31 -20.11 -8.86
N ILE A 94 3.49 -19.65 -7.62
CA ILE A 94 4.76 -19.64 -6.91
C ILE A 94 4.68 -20.75 -5.87
N SER A 95 5.71 -21.60 -5.75
CA SER A 95 5.73 -22.64 -4.72
C SER A 95 5.79 -22.01 -3.33
N ASP A 96 5.16 -22.62 -2.33
CA ASP A 96 5.01 -22.01 -1.00
C ASP A 96 6.37 -21.59 -0.39
N ASP A 97 7.39 -22.45 -0.49
CA ASP A 97 8.74 -22.16 0.02
C ASP A 97 9.37 -20.93 -0.65
N VAL A 98 9.28 -20.86 -1.99
CA VAL A 98 9.80 -19.74 -2.78
C VAL A 98 8.97 -18.49 -2.51
N SER A 99 7.67 -18.64 -2.31
CA SER A 99 6.73 -17.54 -2.10
C SER A 99 7.02 -16.80 -0.80
N VAL A 100 7.37 -17.50 0.29
CA VAL A 100 7.73 -16.85 1.56
C VAL A 100 9.11 -16.21 1.48
N GLU A 101 10.11 -16.91 0.91
CA GLU A 101 11.47 -16.38 0.77
C GLU A 101 11.57 -15.17 -0.18
N THR A 102 10.70 -15.10 -1.18
CA THR A 102 10.66 -14.00 -2.17
C THR A 102 9.66 -12.91 -1.81
N GLY A 103 8.98 -13.00 -0.66
CA GLY A 103 8.07 -11.98 -0.15
C GLY A 103 6.67 -11.99 -0.77
N PHE A 104 6.26 -13.09 -1.40
CA PHE A 104 4.94 -13.36 -1.99
C PHE A 104 4.19 -14.51 -1.30
N PRO A 105 4.07 -14.55 0.04
CA PRO A 105 3.43 -15.67 0.73
C PRO A 105 1.98 -15.89 0.26
N PRO A 106 1.38 -17.07 0.50
CA PRO A 106 0.00 -17.34 0.15
C PRO A 106 -0.95 -16.28 0.69
N ALA A 107 -1.86 -15.81 -0.16
CA ALA A 107 -2.83 -14.81 0.24
C ALA A 107 -3.75 -15.33 1.36
N GLN A 108 -3.99 -14.49 2.36
CA GLN A 108 -4.89 -14.77 3.47
C GLN A 108 -6.22 -14.03 3.27
N LYS A 109 -7.32 -14.78 3.16
CA LYS A 109 -8.64 -14.22 2.78
C LYS A 109 -9.19 -13.23 3.80
N ASP A 110 -8.96 -13.48 5.08
CA ASP A 110 -9.32 -12.60 6.19
C ASP A 110 -8.55 -11.26 6.12
N VAL A 111 -7.25 -11.31 5.81
CA VAL A 111 -6.45 -10.08 5.61
C VAL A 111 -6.92 -9.31 4.37
N GLN A 112 -7.23 -10.01 3.28
CA GLN A 112 -7.79 -9.39 2.07
C GLN A 112 -9.13 -8.69 2.37
N GLN A 113 -10.03 -9.39 3.07
CA GLN A 113 -11.33 -8.86 3.44
C GLN A 113 -11.17 -7.61 4.32
N LEU A 114 -10.33 -7.69 5.36
CA LEU A 114 -10.07 -6.56 6.25
C LEU A 114 -9.50 -5.34 5.51
N ALA A 115 -8.55 -5.57 4.59
CA ALA A 115 -7.98 -4.49 3.80
C ALA A 115 -9.02 -3.85 2.87
N PHE A 116 -9.94 -4.63 2.31
CA PHE A 116 -11.02 -4.13 1.47
C PHE A 116 -12.07 -3.36 2.27
N GLU A 117 -12.48 -3.85 3.44
CA GLU A 117 -13.42 -3.16 4.34
C GLU A 117 -12.88 -1.78 4.78
N ARG A 118 -11.58 -1.70 5.07
CA ARG A 118 -10.91 -0.41 5.37
C ARG A 118 -10.94 0.54 4.19
N LEU A 119 -10.58 0.05 3.00
CA LEU A 119 -10.60 0.81 1.75
C LEU A 119 -11.99 1.39 1.46
N GLU A 120 -13.04 0.57 1.57
CA GLU A 120 -14.42 1.01 1.34
C GLU A 120 -14.84 2.09 2.36
N ALA A 121 -14.52 1.89 3.64
CA ALA A 121 -14.80 2.87 4.69
C ALA A 121 -14.03 4.19 4.47
N PHE A 122 -12.78 4.09 4.04
CA PHE A 122 -11.92 5.23 3.70
C PHE A 122 -12.52 6.03 2.54
N PHE A 123 -12.88 5.38 1.44
CA PHE A 123 -13.50 6.04 0.29
C PHE A 123 -14.87 6.63 0.61
N ALA A 124 -15.71 5.93 1.38
CA ALA A 124 -17.01 6.44 1.81
C ALA A 124 -16.88 7.75 2.63
N LYS A 125 -15.76 7.94 3.33
CA LYS A 125 -15.49 9.13 4.14
C LYS A 125 -14.87 10.27 3.34
N HIS A 126 -14.07 9.98 2.31
CA HIS A 126 -13.16 10.95 1.72
C HIS A 126 -13.43 11.30 0.25
N LEU A 127 -14.20 10.49 -0.48
CA LEU A 127 -14.64 10.87 -1.82
C LEU A 127 -15.69 11.98 -1.74
N LYS A 128 -15.52 13.02 -2.55
CA LYS A 128 -16.53 14.08 -2.68
C LYS A 128 -17.78 13.50 -3.34
N GLN A 129 -18.96 13.87 -2.83
CA GLN A 129 -20.25 13.56 -3.44
C GLN A 129 -20.64 14.62 -4.47
#